data_AF-A0A3B0TKN2-F1
#
_entry.id   AF-A0A3B0TKN2-F1
#
_cell.length_a   1.000
_cell.length_b   1.000
_cell.length_c   1.000
_cell.angle_alpha   90.00
_cell.angle_beta   90.00
_cell.angle_gamma   90.00
#
_symmetry.space_group_name_H-M   'P 1'
#
loop_
_entity.id
_entity.type
_entity.pdbx_description
1 polymer ?
#
loop_
_entity_poly.entity_id
_entity_poly.type
_entity_poly.pdbx_seq_one_letter_code
_entity_poly.pdbx_strand_id
1 'polypeptide(L)'
;MMRTANPALNAKVFNQARSFGVGESMTIQGTVNKAGFLLFLLVASASWVWGKAFEPQPMFETIGEVQRTGISSAVGGMIALGAIGGLITAFITIFKKQWSNVTAPIYAIFEGLMLGGISSYFEMKYPGIVLQAVALTFGTLFCLLGAYKSGLIKATENFKLGIVAATGAIFLVYMVGWIMSLFGGSIP
;
A
#
# COMPACT_ATOMS: atom_id res chain seq x y z
N MET A 1 -18.03 24.41 -12.88
CA MET A 1 -16.56 24.33 -12.69
C MET A 1 -16.28 23.80 -11.29
N MET A 2 -15.62 22.64 -11.16
CA MET A 2 -15.33 22.05 -9.84
C MET A 2 -14.11 22.76 -9.22
N ARG A 3 -14.35 23.73 -8.33
CA ARG A 3 -13.31 24.33 -7.49
C ARG A 3 -13.12 23.41 -6.28
N THR A 4 -12.24 22.43 -6.39
CA THR A 4 -11.80 21.64 -5.23
C THR A 4 -10.57 22.27 -4.62
N ALA A 5 -10.54 22.34 -3.28
CA ALA A 5 -9.36 22.76 -2.52
C ALA A 5 -8.29 21.66 -2.47
N ASN A 6 -8.60 20.46 -2.96
CA ASN A 6 -7.66 19.34 -3.00
C ASN A 6 -6.60 19.58 -4.11
N PRO A 7 -5.32 19.80 -3.75
CA PRO A 7 -4.25 20.05 -4.71
C PRO A 7 -3.99 18.87 -5.66
N ALA A 8 -4.42 17.65 -5.32
CA ALA A 8 -4.35 16.49 -6.21
C ALA A 8 -5.43 16.50 -7.32
N LEU A 9 -6.59 17.10 -7.08
CA LEU A 9 -7.78 17.03 -7.95
C LEU A 9 -8.17 18.39 -8.58
N ASN A 10 -7.27 19.37 -8.66
CA ASN A 10 -7.63 20.71 -9.14
C ASN A 10 -7.71 20.81 -10.69
N ALA A 11 -8.43 21.81 -11.18
CA ALA A 11 -8.64 22.05 -12.61
C ALA A 11 -7.36 22.37 -13.41
N LYS A 12 -6.32 22.94 -12.78
CA LYS A 12 -5.01 23.15 -13.42
C LYS A 12 -4.34 21.82 -13.75
N VAL A 13 -4.47 20.78 -12.91
CA VAL A 13 -3.92 19.44 -13.18
C VAL A 13 -4.55 18.83 -14.43
N PHE A 14 -5.88 18.91 -14.56
CA PHE A 14 -6.61 18.39 -15.72
C PHE A 14 -6.38 19.21 -17.00
N ASN A 15 -6.16 20.52 -16.88
CA ASN A 15 -5.81 21.38 -18.03
C ASN A 15 -4.35 21.16 -18.49
N GLN A 16 -3.43 20.97 -17.55
CA GLN A 16 -2.05 20.62 -17.85
C GLN A 16 -1.95 19.23 -18.50
N ALA A 17 -2.73 18.26 -18.02
CA ALA A 17 -2.86 16.94 -18.64
C ALA A 17 -3.31 17.02 -20.12
N ARG A 18 -4.21 17.97 -20.45
CA ARG A 18 -4.64 18.25 -21.84
C ARG A 18 -3.63 19.08 -22.65
N SER A 19 -2.68 19.74 -22.00
CA SER A 19 -1.67 20.62 -22.60
C SER A 19 -0.34 19.94 -22.91
N PHE A 20 -0.15 18.67 -22.53
CA PHE A 20 1.04 17.91 -22.95
C PHE A 20 0.96 17.58 -24.43
N GLY A 21 1.51 18.45 -25.28
CA GLY A 21 1.72 18.20 -26.70
C GLY A 21 2.92 17.29 -26.95
N VAL A 22 2.72 16.27 -27.80
CA VAL A 22 3.63 15.55 -28.74
C VAL A 22 5.06 15.15 -28.29
N GLY A 23 5.49 15.41 -27.06
CA GLY A 23 6.90 15.29 -26.67
C GLY A 23 7.36 13.94 -26.12
N GLU A 24 6.50 13.17 -25.45
CA GLU A 24 6.82 11.82 -24.97
C GLU A 24 5.52 11.18 -24.44
N SER A 25 4.80 10.46 -25.31
CA SER A 25 3.66 9.66 -24.87
C SER A 25 4.16 8.57 -23.92
N MET A 26 3.54 8.40 -22.74
CA MET A 26 3.85 7.29 -21.83
C MET A 26 3.77 5.96 -22.58
N THR A 27 4.90 5.27 -22.76
CA THR A 27 4.90 3.94 -23.39
C THR A 27 4.48 2.91 -22.34
N ILE A 28 3.68 1.92 -22.76
CA ILE A 28 3.30 0.80 -21.88
C ILE A 28 4.55 0.15 -21.29
N GLN A 29 5.59 -0.04 -22.12
CA GLN A 29 6.86 -0.62 -21.69
C GLN A 29 7.58 0.25 -20.65
N GLY A 30 7.62 1.57 -20.83
CA GLY A 30 8.23 2.50 -19.88
C GLY A 30 7.50 2.51 -18.54
N THR A 31 6.17 2.49 -18.56
CA THR A 31 5.34 2.41 -17.35
C THR A 31 5.54 1.09 -16.62
N VAL A 32 5.58 -0.04 -17.34
CA VAL A 32 5.83 -1.37 -16.75
C VAL A 32 7.21 -1.42 -16.10
N ASN A 33 8.26 -0.92 -16.76
CA ASN A 33 9.62 -0.92 -16.19
C ASN A 33 9.72 -0.03 -14.95
N LYS A 34 9.14 1.18 -14.98
CA LYS A 34 9.14 2.08 -13.81
C LYS A 34 8.35 1.49 -12.64
N ALA A 35 7.17 0.94 -12.89
CA ALA A 35 6.36 0.29 -11.86
C ALA A 35 7.08 -0.93 -11.28
N GLY A 36 7.68 -1.78 -12.12
CA GLY A 36 8.46 -2.93 -11.67
C GLY A 36 9.67 -2.53 -10.83
N PHE A 37 10.38 -1.47 -11.22
CA PHE A 37 11.50 -0.94 -10.44
C PHE A 37 11.07 -0.40 -9.06
N LEU A 38 9.97 0.35 -8.99
CA LEU A 38 9.43 0.85 -7.72
C LEU A 38 8.94 -0.29 -6.82
N LEU A 39 8.25 -1.28 -7.40
CA LEU A 39 7.82 -2.49 -6.70
C LEU A 39 9.03 -3.25 -6.13
N PHE A 40 10.08 -3.40 -6.93
CA PHE A 40 11.31 -4.06 -6.49
C PHE A 40 11.95 -3.35 -5.29
N LEU A 41 12.06 -2.01 -5.33
CA LEU A 41 12.60 -1.24 -4.21
C LEU A 41 11.76 -1.42 -2.93
N LEU A 42 10.43 -1.40 -3.07
CA LEU A 42 9.52 -1.61 -1.95
C LEU A 42 9.66 -3.02 -1.35
N VAL A 43 9.70 -4.05 -2.20
CA VAL A 43 9.87 -5.44 -1.73
C VAL A 43 11.24 -5.62 -1.09
N ALA A 44 12.30 -5.05 -1.67
CA ALA A 44 13.65 -5.13 -1.11
C ALA A 44 13.73 -4.48 0.27
N SER A 45 13.16 -3.29 0.46
CA SER A 45 13.15 -2.63 1.78
C SER A 45 12.24 -3.36 2.78
N ALA A 46 11.10 -3.89 2.34
CA ALA A 46 10.22 -4.71 3.18
C ALA A 46 10.90 -6.00 3.64
N SER A 47 11.58 -6.72 2.72
CA SER A 47 12.35 -7.92 3.04
C SER A 47 13.53 -7.62 3.97
N TRP A 48 14.16 -6.46 3.84
CA TRP A 48 15.21 -6.03 4.77
C TRP A 48 14.68 -5.87 6.19
N VAL A 49 13.56 -5.15 6.36
CA VAL A 49 12.95 -4.95 7.69
C VAL A 49 12.47 -6.27 8.27
N TRP A 50 11.91 -7.14 7.43
CA TRP A 50 11.53 -8.49 7.83
C TRP A 50 12.73 -9.27 8.37
N GLY A 51 13.87 -9.28 7.67
CA GLY A 51 15.10 -9.91 8.16
C GLY A 51 15.56 -9.38 9.52
N LYS A 52 15.44 -8.07 9.74
CA LYS A 52 15.75 -7.43 11.04
C LYS A 52 14.75 -7.72 12.15
N ALA A 53 13.51 -8.05 11.81
CA ALA A 53 12.49 -8.42 12.78
C ALA A 53 12.70 -9.83 13.37
N PHE A 54 13.34 -10.73 12.62
CA PHE A 54 13.60 -12.11 13.03
C PHE A 54 15.08 -12.41 13.31
N GLU A 55 15.95 -11.39 13.31
CA GLU A 55 17.35 -11.54 13.65
C GLU A 55 17.50 -11.90 15.15
N PRO A 56 18.17 -13.01 15.50
CA PRO A 56 18.39 -13.38 16.90
C PRO A 56 19.23 -12.28 17.57
N GLN A 57 18.62 -11.59 18.54
CA GLN A 57 19.30 -10.53 19.27
C GLN A 57 20.53 -11.09 19.99
N PRO A 58 21.71 -10.45 19.91
CA PRO A 58 22.83 -10.81 20.75
C PRO A 58 22.39 -10.61 22.21
N MET A 59 22.41 -11.72 22.95
CA MET A 59 22.18 -11.77 24.39
C MET A 59 23.31 -11.00 25.09
N PHE A 60 23.17 -9.69 25.22
CA PHE A 60 23.98 -8.91 26.15
C PHE A 60 23.13 -8.67 27.40
N GLU A 61 23.36 -9.49 28.42
CA GLU A 61 22.84 -9.31 29.78
C GLU A 61 23.29 -7.93 30.30
N THR A 62 22.40 -6.95 30.29
CA THR A 62 22.49 -5.83 31.23
C THR A 62 21.37 -6.02 32.25
N ILE A 63 21.77 -6.02 33.51
CA ILE A 63 20.93 -6.23 34.69
C ILE A 63 19.78 -5.21 34.67
N GLY A 64 18.56 -5.67 34.43
CA GLY A 64 17.35 -4.85 34.49
C GLY A 64 16.38 -5.11 33.33
N GLU A 65 15.32 -5.85 33.62
CA GLU A 65 14.12 -6.05 32.79
C GLU A 65 14.33 -6.76 31.44
N VAL A 66 14.29 -8.09 31.49
CA VAL A 66 14.09 -8.93 30.32
C VAL A 66 12.63 -8.84 29.88
N GLN A 67 12.29 -7.81 29.09
CA GLN A 67 11.01 -7.77 28.39
C GLN A 67 11.07 -8.67 27.16
N ARG A 68 10.83 -9.97 27.34
CA ARG A 68 10.61 -10.95 26.26
C ARG A 68 9.22 -10.76 25.62
N THR A 69 8.90 -9.58 25.13
CA THR A 69 7.61 -9.37 24.44
C THR A 69 7.64 -8.05 23.70
N GLY A 70 8.01 -8.09 22.43
CA GLY A 70 7.80 -6.94 21.55
C GLY A 70 8.76 -6.91 20.38
N ILE A 71 8.21 -6.48 19.24
CA ILE A 71 8.94 -5.90 18.12
C ILE A 71 10.20 -5.21 18.64
N SER A 72 11.38 -5.55 18.10
CA SER A 72 12.61 -4.85 18.49
C SER A 72 12.38 -3.34 18.35
N SER A 73 12.80 -2.53 19.34
CA SER A 73 12.64 -1.07 19.30
C SER A 73 13.16 -0.46 17.99
N ALA A 74 14.14 -1.13 17.37
CA ALA A 74 14.62 -0.87 16.03
C ALA A 74 13.54 -0.98 14.94
N VAL A 75 12.74 -2.07 14.89
CA VAL A 75 11.66 -2.24 13.91
C VAL A 75 10.50 -1.27 14.16
N GLY A 76 10.17 -1.00 15.43
CA GLY A 76 9.19 0.04 15.78
C GLY A 76 9.61 1.44 15.26
N GLY A 77 10.90 1.78 15.42
CA GLY A 77 11.46 3.01 14.87
C GLY A 77 11.45 3.06 13.34
N MET A 78 11.71 1.94 12.67
CA MET A 78 11.64 1.84 11.21
C MET A 78 10.22 2.00 10.67
N ILE A 79 9.20 1.47 11.36
CA ILE A 79 7.78 1.66 10.98
C ILE A 79 7.41 3.15 11.07
N ALA A 80 7.76 3.81 12.18
CA ALA A 80 7.48 5.23 12.35
C ALA A 80 8.22 6.09 11.31
N LEU A 81 9.49 5.76 11.02
CA LEU A 81 10.29 6.42 10.00
C LEU A 81 9.73 6.19 8.59
N GLY A 82 9.26 4.98 8.29
CA GLY A 82 8.58 4.64 7.04
C GLY A 82 7.26 5.40 6.88
N ALA A 83 6.42 5.43 7.92
CA ALA A 83 5.14 6.13 7.88
C ALA A 83 5.31 7.65 7.73
N ILE A 84 6.18 8.26 8.53
CA ILE A 84 6.42 9.71 8.49
C ILE A 84 7.19 10.09 7.22
N GLY A 85 8.24 9.35 6.87
CA GLY A 85 9.04 9.59 5.66
C GLY A 85 8.24 9.39 4.38
N GLY A 86 7.39 8.35 4.33
CA GLY A 86 6.46 8.09 3.24
C GLY A 86 5.44 9.21 3.10
N LEU A 87 4.83 9.65 4.20
CA LEU A 87 3.86 10.75 4.19
C LEU A 87 4.49 12.07 3.70
N ILE A 88 5.68 12.42 4.20
CA ILE A 88 6.39 13.64 3.80
C ILE A 88 6.73 13.58 2.31
N THR A 89 7.29 12.47 1.83
CA THR A 89 7.66 12.31 0.42
C THR A 89 6.45 12.29 -0.50
N ALA A 90 5.31 11.76 -0.04
CA ALA A 90 4.03 11.87 -0.75
C ALA A 90 3.59 13.33 -0.89
N PHE A 91 3.61 14.12 0.20
CA PHE A 91 3.27 15.55 0.13
C PHE A 91 4.22 16.33 -0.78
N ILE A 92 5.54 16.08 -0.70
CA ILE A 92 6.51 16.70 -1.60
C ILE A 92 6.19 16.37 -3.06
N THR A 93 5.85 15.13 -3.37
CA THR A 93 5.50 14.69 -4.72
C THR A 93 4.21 15.37 -5.22
N ILE A 94 3.22 15.56 -4.34
CA ILE A 94 1.96 16.24 -4.67
C ILE A 94 2.23 17.71 -5.05
N PHE A 95 3.07 18.41 -4.30
CA PHE A 95 3.36 19.83 -4.55
C PHE A 95 4.40 20.04 -5.67
N LYS A 96 5.39 19.15 -5.81
CA LYS A 96 6.45 19.21 -6.83
C LYS A 96 6.46 17.97 -7.72
N LYS A 97 5.44 17.85 -8.58
CA LYS A 97 5.27 16.72 -9.52
C LYS A 97 6.45 16.48 -10.46
N GLN A 98 7.20 17.53 -10.83
CA GLN A 98 8.38 17.41 -11.69
C GLN A 98 9.52 16.60 -11.03
N TRP A 99 9.53 16.51 -9.70
CA TRP A 99 10.54 15.77 -8.94
C TRP A 99 10.15 14.29 -8.72
N SER A 100 9.04 13.84 -9.32
CA SER A 100 8.52 12.48 -9.18
C SER A 100 9.53 11.39 -9.54
N ASN A 101 10.51 11.67 -10.43
CA ASN A 101 11.55 10.69 -10.77
C ASN A 101 12.45 10.35 -9.57
N VAL A 102 12.62 11.27 -8.62
CA VAL A 102 13.47 11.09 -7.43
C VAL A 102 12.64 10.79 -6.20
N THR A 103 11.48 11.44 -6.05
CA THR A 103 10.64 11.25 -4.86
C THR A 103 9.89 9.91 -4.87
N ALA A 104 9.57 9.34 -6.04
CA ALA A 104 8.87 8.06 -6.11
C ALA A 104 9.73 6.87 -5.63
N PRO A 105 11.01 6.71 -6.02
CA PRO A 105 11.88 5.68 -5.44
C PRO A 105 12.05 5.82 -3.92
N ILE A 106 12.22 7.05 -3.42
CA ILE A 106 12.36 7.31 -1.98
C ILE A 106 11.07 6.93 -1.24
N TYR A 107 9.91 7.32 -1.79
CA TYR A 107 8.61 6.94 -1.26
C TYR A 107 8.44 5.42 -1.21
N ALA A 108 8.79 4.71 -2.28
CA ALA A 108 8.71 3.24 -2.33
C ALA A 108 9.56 2.55 -1.24
N ILE A 109 10.75 3.10 -0.95
CA ILE A 109 11.60 2.59 0.13
C ILE A 109 10.91 2.79 1.49
N PHE A 110 10.45 4.01 1.79
CA PHE A 110 9.80 4.31 3.07
C PHE A 110 8.53 3.50 3.30
N GLU A 111 7.69 3.35 2.27
CA GLU A 111 6.51 2.48 2.33
C GLU A 111 6.89 1.02 2.56
N GLY A 112 7.93 0.51 1.89
CA GLY A 112 8.39 -0.85 2.13
C GLY A 112 8.93 -1.05 3.55
N LEU A 113 9.59 -0.05 4.15
CA LEU A 113 10.01 -0.12 5.56
C LEU A 113 8.79 -0.22 6.50
N MET A 114 7.76 0.60 6.27
CA MET A 114 6.53 0.58 7.04
C MET A 114 5.78 -0.75 6.88
N LEU A 115 5.55 -1.17 5.64
CA LEU A 115 4.82 -2.41 5.33
C LEU A 115 5.56 -3.65 5.81
N GLY A 116 6.89 -3.72 5.66
CA GLY A 116 7.70 -4.83 6.16
C GLY A 116 7.61 -4.95 7.69
N GLY A 117 7.66 -3.83 8.40
CA GLY A 117 7.54 -3.81 9.86
C GLY A 117 6.14 -4.21 10.34
N ILE A 118 5.07 -3.64 9.75
CA ILE A 118 3.69 -4.02 10.08
C ILE A 118 3.44 -5.50 9.77
N SER A 119 3.95 -5.99 8.63
CA SER A 119 3.80 -7.39 8.25
C SER A 119 4.51 -8.31 9.25
N SER A 120 5.73 -7.95 9.69
CA SER A 120 6.45 -8.72 10.71
C SER A 120 5.69 -8.80 12.04
N TYR A 121 4.98 -7.72 12.42
CA TYR A 121 4.14 -7.72 13.62
C TYR A 121 2.98 -8.71 13.51
N PHE A 122 2.30 -8.76 12.36
CA PHE A 122 1.22 -9.72 12.14
C PHE A 122 1.73 -11.16 12.07
N GLU A 123 2.91 -11.38 11.51
CA GLU A 123 3.54 -12.70 11.44
C GLU A 123 3.89 -13.26 12.83
N MET A 124 4.33 -12.41 13.76
CA MET A 124 4.57 -12.82 15.15
C MET A 124 3.29 -13.30 15.84
N LYS A 125 2.13 -12.71 15.51
CA LYS A 125 0.84 -13.07 16.10
C LYS A 125 0.19 -14.25 15.37
N TYR A 126 0.38 -14.34 14.05
CA TYR A 126 -0.19 -15.36 13.18
C TYR A 126 0.88 -15.86 12.19
N PRO A 127 1.65 -16.90 12.56
CA PRO A 127 2.72 -17.42 11.71
C PRO A 127 2.20 -17.90 10.35
N GLY A 128 2.90 -17.52 9.28
CA GLY A 128 2.61 -17.87 7.89
C GLY A 128 1.57 -16.98 7.19
N ILE A 129 0.91 -16.06 7.90
CA ILE A 129 -0.20 -15.30 7.34
C ILE A 129 0.25 -14.31 6.26
N VAL A 130 1.44 -13.73 6.40
CA VAL A 130 1.90 -12.69 5.46
C VAL A 130 2.24 -13.30 4.12
N LEU A 131 2.98 -14.41 4.11
CA LEU A 131 3.36 -15.06 2.86
C LEU A 131 2.12 -15.55 2.11
N GLN A 132 1.12 -16.07 2.84
CA GLN A 132 -0.18 -16.43 2.26
C GLN A 132 -0.92 -15.22 1.69
N ALA A 133 -0.97 -14.10 2.42
CA ALA A 133 -1.64 -12.88 1.96
C ALA A 133 -1.01 -12.30 0.68
N VAL A 134 0.33 -12.27 0.62
CA VAL A 134 1.07 -11.83 -0.56
C VAL A 134 0.83 -12.79 -1.74
N ALA A 135 0.91 -14.10 -1.50
CA ALA A 135 0.65 -15.12 -2.52
C ALA A 135 -0.79 -15.04 -3.07
N LEU A 136 -1.79 -14.81 -2.21
CA LEU A 136 -3.18 -14.63 -2.63
C LEU A 136 -3.37 -13.34 -3.43
N THR A 137 -2.68 -12.26 -3.07
CA THR A 137 -2.75 -10.99 -3.82
C THR A 137 -2.21 -11.15 -5.25
N PHE A 138 -1.02 -11.72 -5.39
CA PHE A 138 -0.46 -12.00 -6.72
C PHE A 138 -1.24 -13.10 -7.46
N GLY A 139 -1.69 -14.14 -6.76
CA GLY A 139 -2.45 -15.24 -7.34
C GLY A 139 -3.78 -14.76 -7.92
N THR A 140 -4.54 -13.95 -7.19
CA THR A 140 -5.79 -13.35 -7.69
C THR A 140 -5.54 -12.42 -8.87
N LEU A 141 -4.48 -11.60 -8.83
CA LEU A 141 -4.06 -10.76 -9.95
C LEU A 141 -3.77 -11.60 -11.21
N PHE A 142 -2.96 -12.65 -11.11
CA PHE A 142 -2.61 -13.48 -12.26
C PHE A 142 -3.80 -14.29 -12.78
N CYS A 143 -4.64 -14.85 -11.89
CA CYS A 143 -5.88 -15.52 -12.28
C CYS A 143 -6.80 -14.57 -13.05
N LEU A 144 -7.02 -13.36 -12.54
CA LEU A 144 -7.93 -12.40 -13.16
C LEU A 144 -7.34 -11.85 -14.47
N LEU A 145 -6.03 -11.58 -14.53
CA LEU A 145 -5.34 -11.18 -15.75
C LEU A 145 -5.45 -12.26 -16.83
N GLY A 146 -5.27 -13.54 -16.47
CA GLY A 146 -5.44 -14.68 -17.37
C GLY A 146 -6.88 -14.81 -17.88
N ALA A 147 -7.86 -14.66 -16.98
CA ALA A 147 -9.28 -14.71 -17.33
C ALA A 147 -9.72 -13.57 -18.26
N TYR A 148 -9.20 -12.35 -18.05
CA TYR A 148 -9.46 -11.22 -18.95
C TYR A 148 -8.72 -11.36 -20.29
N LYS A 149 -7.45 -11.79 -20.27
CA LYS A 149 -6.66 -11.96 -21.50
C LYS A 149 -7.22 -13.07 -22.39
N SER A 150 -7.76 -14.14 -21.81
CA SER A 150 -8.45 -15.21 -22.54
C SER A 150 -9.83 -14.80 -23.05
N GLY A 151 -10.33 -13.62 -22.68
CA GLY A 151 -11.66 -13.15 -23.05
C GLY A 151 -12.82 -13.93 -22.40
N LEU A 152 -12.51 -14.80 -21.43
CA LEU A 152 -13.48 -15.64 -20.72
C LEU A 152 -14.44 -14.80 -19.89
N ILE A 153 -13.96 -13.67 -19.36
CA ILE A 153 -14.72 -12.73 -18.53
C ILE A 153 -14.76 -11.37 -19.24
N LYS A 154 -15.98 -10.85 -19.47
CA LYS A 154 -16.24 -9.51 -19.98
C LYS A 154 -16.97 -8.70 -18.92
N ALA A 155 -16.51 -7.47 -18.66
CA ALA A 155 -17.15 -6.57 -17.71
C ALA A 155 -18.43 -5.95 -18.31
N THR A 156 -19.53 -6.70 -18.29
CA THR A 156 -20.85 -6.25 -18.76
C THR A 156 -21.51 -5.29 -17.76
N GLU A 157 -22.58 -4.61 -18.17
CA GLU A 157 -23.33 -3.72 -17.27
C GLU A 157 -23.94 -4.48 -16.08
N ASN A 158 -24.45 -5.69 -16.31
CA ASN A 158 -24.97 -6.55 -15.25
C ASN A 158 -23.87 -6.97 -14.27
N PHE A 159 -22.64 -7.22 -14.75
CA PHE A 159 -21.49 -7.53 -13.88
C PHE A 159 -21.10 -6.34 -13.00
N LYS A 160 -21.06 -5.13 -13.58
CA LYS A 160 -20.79 -3.89 -12.83
C LYS A 160 -21.86 -3.64 -11.77
N LEU A 161 -23.14 -3.84 -12.13
CA LEU A 161 -24.26 -3.69 -11.19
C LEU A 161 -24.14 -4.69 -10.03
N GLY A 162 -23.79 -5.94 -10.33
CA GLY A 162 -23.54 -6.96 -9.31
C GLY A 162 -22.39 -6.58 -8.36
N ILE A 163 -21.26 -6.09 -8.87
CA ILE A 163 -20.12 -5.66 -8.03
C ILE A 163 -20.52 -4.50 -7.12
N VAL A 164 -21.23 -3.50 -7.66
CA VAL A 164 -21.67 -2.32 -6.88
C VAL A 164 -22.67 -2.73 -5.80
N ALA A 165 -23.59 -3.65 -6.10
CA ALA A 165 -24.51 -4.20 -5.12
C ALA A 165 -23.75 -4.95 -4.00
N ALA A 166 -22.78 -5.79 -4.35
CA ALA A 166 -22.01 -6.58 -3.38
C ALA A 166 -21.11 -5.71 -2.49
N THR A 167 -20.34 -4.79 -3.07
CA THR A 167 -19.51 -3.85 -2.29
C THR A 167 -20.33 -2.86 -1.49
N GLY A 168 -21.46 -2.39 -2.04
CA GLY A 168 -22.42 -1.54 -1.33
C GLY A 168 -23.05 -2.23 -0.12
N ALA A 169 -23.42 -3.51 -0.24
CA ALA A 169 -23.96 -4.29 0.87
C ALA A 169 -22.94 -4.44 2.02
N ILE A 170 -21.70 -4.83 1.72
CA ILE A 170 -20.63 -4.95 2.73
C ILE A 170 -20.36 -3.59 3.39
N PHE A 171 -20.29 -2.52 2.59
CA PHE A 171 -20.09 -1.16 3.09
C PHE A 171 -21.20 -0.74 4.06
N LEU A 172 -22.47 -1.02 3.74
CA LEU A 172 -23.59 -0.70 4.62
C LEU A 172 -23.51 -1.48 5.94
N VAL A 173 -23.18 -2.78 5.90
CA VAL A 173 -22.99 -3.58 7.11
C VAL A 173 -21.88 -3.00 7.99
N TYR A 174 -20.75 -2.61 7.40
CA TYR A 174 -19.65 -1.97 8.13
C TYR A 174 -20.04 -0.59 8.68
N MET A 175 -20.84 0.20 7.95
CA MET A 175 -21.39 1.47 8.41
C MET A 175 -22.29 1.28 9.64
N VAL A 176 -23.20 0.31 9.59
CA VAL A 176 -24.08 0.00 10.73
C VAL A 176 -23.25 -0.49 11.92
N GLY A 177 -22.27 -1.36 11.68
CA GLY A 177 -21.36 -1.84 12.74
C GLY A 177 -20.59 -0.70 13.40
N TRP A 178 -20.10 0.25 12.61
CA TRP A 178 -19.41 1.43 13.12
C TRP A 178 -20.34 2.33 13.95
N ILE A 179 -21.57 2.57 13.49
CA ILE A 179 -22.56 3.37 14.23
C ILE A 179 -22.94 2.66 15.55
N MET A 180 -23.22 1.36 15.51
CA MET A 180 -23.54 0.57 16.70
C MET A 180 -22.38 0.56 17.71
N SER A 181 -21.13 0.55 17.23
CA SER A 181 -19.95 0.61 18.10
C SER A 181 -19.87 1.91 18.92
N LEU A 182 -20.43 3.02 18.42
CA LEU A 182 -20.55 4.28 19.17
C LEU A 182 -21.58 4.19 20.31
N PHE A 183 -22.55 3.27 20.20
CA PHE A 183 -23.59 3.02 21.21
C PHE A 183 -23.31 1.76 22.05
N GLY A 184 -22.11 1.20 21.96
CA GLY A 184 -21.69 0.01 22.74
C GLY A 184 -22.22 -1.33 22.23
N GLY A 185 -22.89 -1.36 21.08
CA GLY A 185 -23.30 -2.59 20.40
C GLY A 185 -22.23 -3.09 19.43
N SER A 186 -22.11 -4.41 19.24
CA SER A 186 -21.33 -4.99 18.16
C SER A 186 -22.22 -5.88 17.29
N ILE A 187 -22.00 -5.84 15.98
CA ILE A 187 -22.59 -6.83 15.07
C ILE A 187 -21.74 -8.10 15.18
N PRO A 188 -22.35 -9.28 15.40
CA PRO A 188 -21.63 -10.55 15.41
C PRO A 188 -20.99 -10.89 14.06
#